data_AF-A0A399Q1P7-F1
#
_entry.id   AF-A0A399Q1P7-F1
#
_cell.length_a   1.000
_cell.length_b   1.000
_cell.length_c   1.000
_cell.angle_alpha   90.00
_cell.angle_beta   90.00
_cell.angle_gamma   90.00
#
_symmetry.space_group_name_H-M   'P 1'
#
loop_
_entity.id
_entity.type
_entity.pdbx_description
1 polymer ?
#
loop_
_entity_poly.entity_id
_entity_poly.type
_entity_poly.pdbx_seq_one_letter_code
_entity_poly.pdbx_strand_id
1 'polypeptide(L)'
;MSSTALSEQLTAMAFIDKLRHEQKQIQDHLDLPSRRADIAERIRAYYISNAIEFDDKLIEQGVRQFFAHRLTLETPALNGFDAWLVKWLCRRGASPASVKPANRRRWPLMLLILLSSALTLWATHHYKDAGRVDGVVKNAGTLRDRSFQLNEKMQSITKRLAVLRKSNAEHPNANVGRLLQHAQSRVPASAFRTDLGVDIKITKDNLDLMESQVMALNAQQWRFEADSEQIYIDMKYAGAIIWMRQTLRDIRQDPKNVARIEQSSSLKQRLTLLGQQLERINNEKAYGDAFSTFRDIDDELFGLSL
;
A
#
# COMPACT_ATOMS: atom_id res chain seq x y z
N MET A 1 12.13 62.10 -56.12
CA MET A 1 12.51 62.34 -54.71
C MET A 1 11.35 61.90 -53.84
N SER A 2 11.43 60.68 -53.32
CA SER A 2 10.39 60.04 -52.52
C SER A 2 10.65 60.33 -51.04
N SER A 3 9.80 61.16 -50.45
CA SER A 3 9.80 61.50 -49.03
C SER A 3 9.52 60.25 -48.19
N THR A 4 10.57 59.65 -47.61
CA THR A 4 10.42 58.66 -46.55
C THR A 4 9.57 59.25 -45.43
N ALA A 5 8.56 58.52 -44.98
CA ALA A 5 7.65 59.01 -43.95
C ALA A 5 8.44 59.29 -42.67
N LEU A 6 8.26 60.48 -42.08
CA LEU A 6 8.95 60.92 -40.86
C LEU A 6 8.83 59.88 -39.72
N SER A 7 7.71 59.15 -39.68
CA SER A 7 7.48 58.05 -38.75
C SER A 7 8.43 56.87 -38.93
N GLU A 8 8.76 56.49 -40.17
CA GLU A 8 9.72 55.41 -40.45
C GLU A 8 11.14 55.85 -40.08
N GLN A 9 11.49 57.11 -40.34
CA GLN A 9 12.81 57.65 -39.97
C GLN A 9 12.97 57.73 -38.44
N LEU A 10 11.95 58.17 -37.71
CA LEU A 10 11.96 58.19 -36.25
C LEU A 10 12.01 56.78 -35.65
N THR A 11 11.34 55.80 -36.27
CA THR A 11 11.37 54.40 -35.81
C THR A 11 12.73 53.75 -36.06
N ALA A 12 13.33 53.99 -37.23
CA ALA A 12 14.68 53.52 -37.52
C ALA A 12 15.71 54.16 -36.58
N MET A 13 15.56 55.45 -36.27
CA MET A 13 16.44 56.16 -35.36
C MET A 13 16.31 55.66 -33.91
N ALA A 14 15.10 55.35 -33.44
CA ALA A 14 14.88 54.72 -32.13
C ALA A 14 15.51 53.32 -32.03
N PHE A 15 15.47 52.54 -33.12
CA PHE A 15 16.11 51.23 -33.18
C PHE A 15 17.65 51.33 -33.17
N ILE A 16 18.20 52.31 -33.91
CA ILE A 16 19.63 52.59 -33.91
C ILE A 16 20.09 53.07 -32.53
N ASP A 17 19.35 53.95 -31.86
CA ASP A 17 19.70 54.42 -30.50
C ASP A 17 19.65 53.29 -29.48
N LYS A 18 18.69 52.37 -29.59
CA LYS A 18 18.64 51.18 -28.74
C LYS A 18 19.86 50.27 -28.96
N LEU A 19 20.23 50.04 -30.22
CA LEU A 19 21.43 49.27 -30.56
C LEU A 19 22.70 49.98 -30.08
N ARG A 20 22.76 51.31 -30.17
CA ARG A 20 23.89 52.11 -29.69
C ARG A 20 24.00 52.04 -28.17
N HIS A 21 22.89 51.99 -27.46
CA HIS A 21 22.86 51.80 -26.01
C HIS A 21 23.29 50.39 -25.58
N GLU A 22 22.78 49.36 -26.25
CA GLU A 22 23.17 47.97 -26.00
C GLU A 22 24.64 47.73 -26.34
N GLN A 23 25.13 48.31 -27.45
CA GLN A 23 26.53 48.23 -27.85
C GLN A 23 27.46 48.98 -26.87
N LYS A 24 27.01 50.12 -26.32
CA LYS A 24 27.73 50.84 -25.26
C LYS A 24 27.78 50.03 -23.96
N GLN A 25 26.68 49.41 -23.54
CA GLN A 25 26.66 48.53 -22.35
C GLN A 25 27.54 47.28 -22.53
N ILE A 26 27.56 46.70 -23.74
CA ILE A 26 28.44 45.59 -24.08
C ILE A 26 29.90 46.06 -24.05
N GLN A 27 30.22 47.25 -24.58
CA GLN A 27 31.58 47.82 -24.51
C GLN A 27 32.02 48.16 -23.09
N ASP A 28 31.13 48.72 -22.25
CA ASP A 28 31.39 49.00 -20.84
C ASP A 28 31.70 47.70 -20.05
N HIS A 29 31.14 46.56 -20.46
CA HIS A 29 31.40 45.26 -19.87
C HIS A 29 32.52 44.44 -20.56
N LEU A 30 32.93 44.82 -21.77
CA LEU A 30 34.04 44.19 -22.51
C LEU A 30 35.38 44.93 -22.38
N ASP A 31 35.42 46.10 -21.74
CA ASP A 31 36.66 46.84 -21.53
C ASP A 31 37.48 46.25 -20.37
N LEU A 32 38.00 45.04 -20.64
CA LEU A 32 38.81 44.23 -19.74
C LEU A 32 40.04 44.97 -19.16
N PRO A 33 40.76 45.85 -19.90
CA PRO A 33 41.89 46.58 -19.34
C PRO A 33 41.47 47.54 -18.21
N SER A 34 40.42 48.32 -18.43
CA SER A 34 39.90 49.29 -17.46
C SER A 34 39.41 48.60 -16.18
N ARG A 35 38.68 47.48 -16.32
CA ARG A 35 38.19 46.71 -15.17
C ARG A 35 39.30 45.98 -14.40
N ARG A 36 40.37 45.57 -15.09
CA ARG A 36 41.56 44.99 -14.44
C ARG A 36 42.31 46.04 -13.62
N ALA A 37 42.41 47.27 -14.13
CA ALA A 37 43.02 48.37 -13.40
C ALA A 37 42.24 48.70 -12.12
N ASP A 38 40.90 48.82 -12.20
CA ASP A 38 40.04 49.10 -11.05
C ASP A 38 40.13 48.01 -9.96
N ILE A 39 40.17 46.74 -10.37
CA ILE A 39 40.26 45.62 -9.43
C ILE A 39 41.66 45.55 -8.81
N ALA A 40 42.72 45.77 -9.60
CA ALA A 40 44.07 45.85 -9.07
C ALA A 40 44.21 46.98 -8.04
N GLU A 41 43.63 48.14 -8.32
CA GLU A 41 43.64 49.29 -7.40
C GLU A 41 42.88 49.01 -6.09
N ARG A 42 41.71 48.37 -6.16
CA ARG A 42 40.98 47.93 -4.96
C ARG A 42 41.75 46.90 -4.13
N ILE A 43 42.44 45.97 -4.79
CA ILE A 43 43.27 44.97 -4.12
C ILE A 43 44.46 45.66 -3.44
N ARG A 44 45.14 46.60 -4.10
CA ARG A 44 46.22 47.41 -3.50
C ARG A 44 45.72 48.13 -2.25
N ALA A 45 44.61 48.86 -2.35
CA ALA A 45 44.04 49.60 -1.23
C ALA A 45 43.73 48.70 -0.03
N TYR A 46 43.28 47.47 -0.28
CA TYR A 46 43.04 46.45 0.75
C TYR A 46 44.35 45.96 1.41
N TYR A 47 45.41 45.68 0.65
CA TYR A 47 46.67 45.25 1.25
C TYR A 47 47.37 46.37 2.05
N ILE A 48 47.28 47.63 1.58
CA ILE A 48 47.77 48.80 2.31
C ILE A 48 47.02 48.99 3.63
N SER A 49 45.68 48.90 3.63
CA SER A 49 44.89 49.09 4.85
C SER A 49 45.10 48.01 5.90
N ASN A 50 45.59 46.83 5.50
CA ASN A 50 45.89 45.72 6.40
C ASN A 50 47.39 45.60 6.74
N ALA A 51 48.21 46.59 6.37
CA ALA A 51 49.65 46.66 6.64
C ALA A 51 50.45 45.43 6.13
N ILE A 52 50.06 44.88 4.98
CA ILE A 52 50.74 43.75 4.35
C ILE A 52 51.61 44.29 3.20
N GLU A 53 52.90 43.98 3.21
CA GLU A 53 53.78 44.30 2.09
C GLU A 53 53.41 43.50 0.84
N PHE A 54 53.31 44.17 -0.31
CA PHE A 54 53.02 43.54 -1.59
C PHE A 54 53.88 44.13 -2.72
N ASP A 55 54.20 43.29 -3.70
CA ASP A 55 54.79 43.70 -4.97
C ASP A 55 53.68 43.97 -5.98
N ASP A 56 53.70 45.16 -6.56
CA ASP A 56 52.68 45.62 -7.50
C ASP A 56 52.61 44.76 -8.78
N LYS A 57 53.76 44.23 -9.21
CA LYS A 57 53.84 43.34 -10.38
C LYS A 57 53.14 42.00 -10.12
N LEU A 58 53.15 41.54 -8.87
CA LEU A 58 52.51 40.28 -8.47
C LEU A 58 50.99 40.41 -8.48
N ILE A 59 50.45 41.55 -8.03
CA ILE A 59 49.01 41.84 -8.05
C ILE A 59 48.51 41.88 -9.49
N GLU A 60 49.20 42.60 -10.37
CA GLU A 60 48.80 42.73 -11.77
C GLU A 60 48.81 41.37 -12.49
N GLN A 61 49.82 40.53 -12.24
CA GLN A 61 49.88 39.17 -12.76
C GLN A 61 48.74 38.29 -12.25
N GLY A 62 48.42 38.36 -10.95
CA GLY A 62 47.33 37.60 -10.33
C GLY A 62 45.96 37.99 -10.89
N VAL A 63 45.68 39.29 -11.03
CA VAL A 63 44.44 39.79 -11.63
C VAL A 63 44.33 39.34 -13.10
N ARG A 64 45.44 39.40 -13.86
CA ARG A 64 45.46 38.93 -15.25
C ARG A 64 45.14 37.45 -15.37
N GLN A 65 45.72 36.60 -14.52
CA GLN A 65 45.47 35.16 -14.52
C GLN A 65 44.04 34.82 -14.09
N PHE A 66 43.50 35.51 -13.08
CA PHE A 66 42.13 35.33 -12.62
C PHE A 66 41.10 35.55 -13.76
N PHE A 67 41.28 36.62 -14.54
CA PHE A 67 40.42 36.87 -15.69
C PHE A 67 40.64 35.89 -16.84
N ALA A 68 41.87 35.39 -17.04
CA ALA A 68 42.15 34.39 -18.06
C ALA A 68 41.47 33.04 -17.75
N HIS A 69 41.47 32.61 -16.49
CA HIS A 69 40.88 31.34 -16.08
C HIS A 69 39.34 31.35 -16.14
N ARG A 70 38.70 32.50 -15.92
CA ARG A 70 37.24 32.62 -16.04
C ARG A 70 36.74 32.54 -17.50
N LEU A 71 37.63 32.70 -18.47
CA LEU A 71 37.31 32.64 -19.90
C LEU A 71 37.57 31.27 -20.52
N THR A 72 38.11 30.31 -19.76
CA THR A 72 38.28 28.93 -20.21
C THR A 72 37.08 28.07 -19.81
N LEU A 73 36.36 27.58 -20.82
CA LEU A 73 35.34 26.54 -20.65
C LEU A 73 36.06 25.19 -20.50
N GLU A 74 36.06 24.63 -19.29
CA GLU A 74 36.45 23.23 -19.09
C GLU A 74 35.33 22.32 -19.57
N THR A 75 35.49 21.71 -20.74
CA THR A 75 34.52 20.75 -21.28
C THR A 75 34.73 19.38 -20.62
N PRO A 76 33.72 18.81 -19.93
CA PRO A 76 33.84 17.48 -19.34
C PRO A 76 34.00 16.41 -20.43
N ALA A 77 34.73 15.34 -20.13
CA ALA A 77 34.91 14.22 -21.05
C ALA A 77 33.55 13.53 -21.31
N LEU A 78 33.06 13.65 -22.55
CA LEU A 78 31.77 13.11 -22.98
C LEU A 78 31.90 11.61 -23.29
N ASN A 79 30.95 10.80 -22.82
CA ASN A 79 30.86 9.39 -23.14
C ASN A 79 30.44 9.20 -24.62
N GLY A 80 30.71 8.03 -25.22
CA GLY A 80 30.49 7.82 -26.67
C GLY A 80 29.06 8.06 -27.16
N PHE A 81 28.05 7.78 -26.32
CA PHE A 81 26.66 8.10 -26.61
C PHE A 81 26.38 9.60 -26.51
N ASP A 82 26.93 10.29 -25.51
CA ASP A 82 26.77 11.73 -25.33
C ASP A 82 27.44 12.50 -26.46
N ALA A 83 28.62 12.06 -26.92
CA ALA A 83 29.29 12.61 -28.07
C ALA A 83 28.46 12.45 -29.35
N TRP A 84 27.80 11.31 -29.54
CA TRP A 84 26.88 11.08 -30.66
C TRP A 84 25.65 11.97 -30.58
N LEU A 85 25.08 12.15 -29.38
CA LEU A 85 23.86 12.90 -29.13
C LEU A 85 24.10 14.41 -29.26
N VAL A 86 25.20 14.93 -28.72
CA VAL A 86 25.66 16.32 -28.91
C VAL A 86 25.89 16.61 -30.40
N LYS A 87 26.57 15.70 -31.12
CA LYS A 87 26.79 15.85 -32.57
C LYS A 87 25.48 15.84 -33.37
N TRP A 88 24.46 15.14 -32.88
CA TRP A 88 23.14 15.09 -33.51
C TRP A 88 22.31 16.34 -33.20
N LEU A 89 22.31 16.82 -31.94
CA LEU A 89 21.56 18.02 -31.51
C LEU A 89 22.19 19.33 -32.01
N CYS A 90 23.51 19.46 -31.96
CA CYS A 90 24.24 20.65 -32.42
C CYS A 90 24.26 20.80 -33.95
N ARG A 91 23.71 19.83 -34.70
CA ARG A 91 23.52 19.95 -36.16
C ARG A 91 22.34 20.85 -36.55
N ARG A 92 21.65 21.49 -35.60
CA ARG A 92 20.67 22.56 -35.85
C ARG A 92 21.37 23.91 -36.04
N GLY A 93 22.01 24.09 -37.19
CA GLY A 93 22.66 25.35 -37.55
C GLY A 93 22.88 25.54 -39.05
N ALA A 94 22.16 24.81 -39.91
CA ALA A 94 22.18 25.07 -41.35
C ALA A 94 21.03 26.00 -41.70
N SER A 95 21.36 27.21 -42.18
CA SER A 95 20.44 28.25 -42.64
C SER A 95 19.33 27.70 -43.57
N PRO A 96 18.10 28.25 -43.51
CA PRO A 96 16.96 27.78 -44.31
C PRO A 96 17.11 28.05 -45.82
N ALA A 97 18.18 28.72 -46.28
CA ALA A 97 18.38 29.12 -47.67
C ALA A 97 19.14 28.08 -48.54
N SER A 98 19.60 26.95 -47.99
CA SER A 98 20.32 25.93 -48.79
C SER A 98 19.98 24.48 -48.41
N VAL A 99 18.80 24.25 -47.85
CA VAL A 99 18.31 22.89 -47.61
C VAL A 99 17.80 22.33 -48.93
N LYS A 100 18.71 21.72 -49.72
CA LYS A 100 18.30 20.65 -50.65
C LYS A 100 17.48 19.67 -49.81
N PRO A 101 16.26 19.27 -50.21
CA PRO A 101 15.35 18.51 -49.38
C PRO A 101 16.09 17.27 -48.88
N ALA A 102 16.44 17.28 -47.59
CA ALA A 102 17.22 16.24 -46.97
C ALA A 102 16.36 14.98 -46.94
N ASN A 103 16.51 14.19 -48.00
CA ASN A 103 15.98 12.86 -48.22
C ASN A 103 14.57 12.66 -47.64
N ARG A 104 13.54 13.08 -48.40
CA ARG A 104 12.10 12.78 -48.20
C ARG A 104 11.83 11.30 -47.86
N ARG A 105 12.80 10.42 -48.16
CA ARG A 105 12.87 8.99 -47.85
C ARG A 105 13.16 8.62 -46.39
N ARG A 106 13.66 9.52 -45.53
CA ARG A 106 13.99 9.22 -44.11
C ARG A 106 12.89 9.61 -43.11
N TRP A 107 12.04 10.57 -43.47
CA TRP A 107 10.84 10.94 -42.73
C TRP A 107 9.86 9.76 -42.50
N PRO A 108 9.54 8.91 -43.49
CA PRO A 108 8.69 7.74 -43.25
C PRO A 108 9.34 6.75 -42.28
N LEU A 109 10.68 6.66 -42.23
CA LEU A 109 11.38 5.74 -41.35
C LEU A 109 11.31 6.20 -39.88
N MET A 110 11.37 7.51 -39.61
CA MET A 110 11.15 8.04 -38.26
C MET A 110 9.69 7.93 -37.80
N LEU A 111 8.73 8.16 -38.71
CA LEU A 111 7.31 7.94 -38.42
C LEU A 111 7.02 6.46 -38.13
N LEU A 112 7.65 5.52 -38.84
CA LEU A 112 7.53 4.08 -38.57
C LEU A 112 8.07 3.69 -37.19
N ILE A 113 9.17 4.28 -36.74
CA ILE A 113 9.73 4.02 -35.40
C ILE A 113 8.82 4.56 -34.30
N LEU A 114 8.28 5.78 -34.47
CA LEU A 114 7.31 6.35 -33.53
C LEU A 114 6.00 5.55 -33.51
N LEU A 115 5.50 5.13 -34.67
CA LEU A 115 4.31 4.30 -34.75
C LEU A 115 4.55 2.94 -34.10
N SER A 116 5.70 2.31 -34.35
CA SER A 116 6.07 1.01 -33.78
C SER A 116 6.20 1.08 -32.25
N SER A 117 6.83 2.14 -31.71
CA SER A 117 6.94 2.35 -30.27
C SER A 117 5.60 2.68 -29.61
N ALA A 118 4.73 3.45 -30.27
CA ALA A 118 3.36 3.64 -29.80
C ALA A 118 2.56 2.33 -29.81
N LEU A 119 2.73 1.50 -30.85
CA LEU A 119 2.05 0.22 -30.97
C LEU A 119 2.52 -0.79 -29.91
N THR A 120 3.81 -0.82 -29.58
CA THR A 120 4.35 -1.71 -28.52
C THR A 120 3.89 -1.28 -27.14
N LEU A 121 3.85 0.04 -26.85
CA LEU A 121 3.29 0.56 -25.60
C LEU A 121 1.79 0.29 -25.50
N TRP A 122 1.05 0.47 -26.59
CA TRP A 122 -0.38 0.18 -26.65
C TRP A 122 -0.65 -1.32 -26.45
N ALA A 123 0.08 -2.19 -27.16
CA ALA A 123 -0.05 -3.64 -27.04
C ALA A 123 0.30 -4.12 -25.63
N THR A 124 1.41 -3.67 -25.05
CA THR A 124 1.81 -4.09 -23.69
C THR A 124 0.78 -3.69 -22.63
N HIS A 125 0.20 -2.49 -22.73
CA HIS A 125 -0.91 -2.08 -21.86
C HIS A 125 -2.15 -2.95 -22.07
N HIS A 126 -2.54 -3.24 -23.32
CA HIS A 126 -3.71 -4.05 -23.63
C HIS A 126 -3.58 -5.51 -23.18
N TYR A 127 -2.42 -6.13 -23.41
CA TYR A 127 -2.13 -7.51 -22.99
C TYR A 127 -2.07 -7.63 -21.46
N LYS A 128 -1.52 -6.61 -20.77
CA LYS A 128 -1.49 -6.58 -19.30
C LYS A 128 -2.90 -6.50 -18.72
N ASP A 129 -3.77 -5.67 -19.28
CA ASP A 129 -5.16 -5.56 -18.83
C ASP A 129 -5.94 -6.85 -19.08
N ALA A 130 -5.77 -7.49 -20.25
CA ALA A 130 -6.42 -8.75 -20.56
C ALA A 130 -6.02 -9.88 -19.59
N GLY A 131 -4.73 -9.97 -19.24
CA GLY A 131 -4.25 -10.92 -18.23
C GLY A 131 -4.76 -10.64 -16.83
N ARG A 132 -4.89 -9.36 -16.45
CA ARG A 132 -5.50 -8.97 -15.17
C ARG A 132 -6.98 -9.32 -15.10
N VAL A 133 -7.76 -9.03 -16.16
CA VAL A 133 -9.20 -9.40 -16.21
C VAL A 133 -9.36 -10.91 -16.02
N ASP A 134 -8.60 -11.74 -16.75
CA ASP A 134 -8.65 -13.19 -16.60
C ASP A 134 -8.29 -13.65 -15.18
N GLY A 135 -7.26 -13.04 -14.57
CA GLY A 135 -6.88 -13.30 -13.19
C GLY A 135 -7.99 -12.98 -12.18
N VAL A 136 -8.63 -11.81 -12.31
CA VAL A 136 -9.73 -11.40 -11.42
C VAL A 136 -10.96 -12.28 -11.63
N VAL A 137 -11.29 -12.67 -12.87
CA VAL A 137 -12.40 -13.59 -13.17
C VAL A 137 -12.16 -14.96 -12.53
N LYS A 138 -10.95 -15.53 -12.67
CA LYS A 138 -10.59 -16.81 -12.05
C LYS A 138 -10.68 -16.74 -10.52
N ASN A 139 -10.14 -15.69 -9.92
CA ASN A 139 -10.20 -15.48 -8.47
C ASN A 139 -11.64 -15.27 -7.98
N ALA A 140 -12.47 -14.55 -8.72
CA ALA A 140 -13.88 -14.39 -8.40
C ALA A 140 -14.61 -15.75 -8.42
N GLY A 141 -14.33 -16.59 -9.42
CA GLY A 141 -14.87 -17.95 -9.52
C GLY A 141 -14.49 -18.83 -8.32
N THR A 142 -13.21 -18.87 -7.95
CA THR A 142 -12.75 -19.68 -6.81
C THR A 142 -13.32 -19.19 -5.48
N LEU A 143 -13.39 -17.87 -5.26
CA LEU A 143 -13.98 -17.30 -4.07
C LEU A 143 -15.48 -17.57 -4.00
N ARG A 144 -16.19 -17.55 -5.12
CA ARG A 144 -17.61 -17.87 -5.19
C ARG A 144 -17.88 -19.30 -4.73
N ASP A 145 -17.12 -20.26 -5.25
CA ASP A 145 -17.29 -21.67 -4.88
C ASP A 145 -17.00 -21.88 -3.38
N ARG A 146 -16.00 -21.16 -2.85
CA ARG A 146 -15.72 -21.10 -1.40
C ARG A 146 -16.83 -20.43 -0.60
N SER A 147 -17.46 -19.36 -1.11
CA SER A 147 -18.59 -18.68 -0.46
C SER A 147 -19.74 -19.65 -0.18
N PHE A 148 -20.05 -20.57 -1.10
CA PHE A 148 -21.09 -21.58 -0.87
C PHE A 148 -20.80 -22.44 0.36
N GLN A 149 -19.59 -23.02 0.43
CA GLN A 149 -19.18 -23.86 1.56
C GLN A 149 -19.14 -23.07 2.88
N LEU A 150 -18.62 -21.85 2.85
CA LEU A 150 -18.56 -20.99 4.04
C LEU A 150 -19.94 -20.55 4.52
N ASN A 151 -20.88 -20.30 3.59
CA ASN A 151 -22.26 -19.99 3.93
C ASN A 151 -22.96 -21.18 4.59
N GLU A 152 -22.74 -22.41 4.13
CA GLU A 152 -23.24 -23.61 4.81
C GLU A 152 -22.66 -23.77 6.22
N LYS A 153 -21.34 -23.60 6.38
CA LYS A 153 -20.69 -23.59 7.70
C LYS A 153 -21.30 -22.52 8.59
N MET A 154 -21.46 -21.29 8.11
CA MET A 154 -22.05 -20.18 8.85
C MET A 154 -23.49 -20.48 9.28
N GLN A 155 -24.30 -21.09 8.42
CA GLN A 155 -25.65 -21.53 8.78
C GLN A 155 -25.62 -22.60 9.88
N SER A 156 -24.70 -23.57 9.79
CA SER A 156 -24.56 -24.62 10.81
C SER A 156 -24.18 -24.03 12.19
N ILE A 157 -23.25 -23.08 12.21
CA ILE A 157 -22.83 -22.34 13.41
C ILE A 157 -24.03 -21.56 13.98
N THR A 158 -24.74 -20.82 13.13
CA THR A 158 -25.88 -20.00 13.55
C THR A 158 -27.00 -20.85 14.15
N LYS A 159 -27.34 -21.98 13.52
CA LYS A 159 -28.33 -22.94 14.05
C LYS A 159 -27.91 -23.47 15.42
N ARG A 160 -26.67 -23.92 15.56
CA ARG A 160 -26.18 -24.50 16.82
C ARG A 160 -26.04 -23.45 17.93
N LEU A 161 -25.63 -22.21 17.61
CA LEU A 161 -25.65 -21.08 18.55
C LEU A 161 -27.06 -20.79 19.05
N ALA A 162 -28.08 -20.82 18.17
CA ALA A 162 -29.47 -20.61 18.56
C ALA A 162 -29.96 -21.68 19.54
N VAL A 163 -29.62 -22.96 19.30
CA VAL A 163 -29.94 -24.08 20.20
C VAL A 163 -29.27 -23.90 21.57
N LEU A 164 -27.96 -23.61 21.60
CA LEU A 164 -27.23 -23.42 22.85
C LEU A 164 -27.72 -22.19 23.63
N ARG A 165 -28.09 -21.11 22.94
CA ARG A 165 -28.70 -19.94 23.56
C ARG A 165 -30.04 -20.24 24.19
N LYS A 166 -30.91 -20.98 23.48
CA LYS A 166 -32.20 -21.39 24.01
C LYS A 166 -32.02 -22.22 25.28
N SER A 167 -31.12 -23.20 25.25
CA SER A 167 -30.84 -24.03 26.43
C SER A 167 -30.23 -23.23 27.59
N ASN A 168 -29.35 -22.28 27.32
CA ASN A 168 -28.84 -21.36 28.35
C ASN A 168 -29.91 -20.40 28.88
N ALA A 169 -30.93 -20.04 28.09
CA ALA A 169 -32.03 -19.22 28.55
C ALA A 169 -32.97 -19.98 29.51
N GLU A 170 -33.17 -21.28 29.27
CA GLU A 170 -33.91 -22.16 30.18
C GLU A 170 -33.18 -22.31 31.52
N HIS A 171 -31.85 -22.39 31.50
CA HIS A 171 -31.01 -22.51 32.70
C HIS A 171 -29.80 -21.56 32.65
N PRO A 172 -29.98 -20.30 33.10
CA PRO A 172 -28.96 -19.26 32.96
C PRO A 172 -27.61 -19.61 33.58
N ASN A 173 -26.57 -19.55 32.75
CA ASN A 173 -25.18 -19.62 33.19
C ASN A 173 -24.37 -18.46 32.58
N ALA A 174 -23.71 -17.68 33.45
CA ALA A 174 -22.94 -16.52 33.03
C ALA A 174 -21.71 -16.87 32.18
N ASN A 175 -21.02 -17.99 32.46
CA ASN A 175 -19.88 -18.44 31.66
C ASN A 175 -20.31 -18.89 30.27
N VAL A 176 -21.39 -19.68 30.19
CA VAL A 176 -22.00 -20.09 28.91
C VAL A 176 -22.43 -18.86 28.09
N GLY A 177 -23.10 -17.90 28.73
CA GLY A 177 -23.48 -16.63 28.09
C GLY A 177 -22.28 -15.90 27.48
N ARG A 178 -21.17 -15.78 28.24
CA ARG A 178 -19.92 -15.19 27.75
C ARG A 178 -19.34 -15.94 26.55
N LEU A 179 -19.25 -17.27 26.61
CA LEU A 179 -18.74 -18.11 25.51
C LEU A 179 -19.60 -17.96 24.24
N LEU A 180 -20.93 -17.99 24.38
CA LEU A 180 -21.84 -17.83 23.26
C LEU A 180 -21.82 -16.42 22.66
N GLN A 181 -21.60 -15.38 23.47
CA GLN A 181 -21.42 -14.01 22.99
C GLN A 181 -20.09 -13.87 22.24
N HIS A 182 -19.01 -14.44 22.78
CA HIS A 182 -17.70 -14.46 22.16
C HIS A 182 -17.74 -15.15 20.79
N ALA A 183 -18.36 -16.34 20.71
CA ALA A 183 -18.59 -17.05 19.46
C ALA A 183 -19.38 -16.20 18.45
N GLN A 184 -20.49 -15.57 18.87
CA GLN A 184 -21.31 -14.75 17.97
C GLN A 184 -20.57 -13.54 17.42
N SER A 185 -19.73 -12.89 18.22
CA SER A 185 -19.01 -11.67 17.80
C SER A 185 -18.04 -11.92 16.64
N ARG A 186 -17.66 -13.19 16.42
CA ARG A 186 -16.81 -13.63 15.30
C ARG A 186 -17.59 -14.10 14.07
N VAL A 187 -18.90 -14.34 14.21
CA VAL A 187 -19.73 -14.74 13.07
C VAL A 187 -20.02 -13.49 12.22
N PRO A 188 -19.81 -13.54 10.89
CA PRO A 188 -20.18 -12.46 10.00
C PRO A 188 -21.67 -12.11 10.11
N ALA A 189 -22.00 -10.82 10.02
CA ALA A 189 -23.39 -10.36 10.10
C ALA A 189 -24.22 -10.76 8.87
N SER A 190 -23.57 -11.02 7.74
CA SER A 190 -24.20 -11.35 6.46
C SER A 190 -23.49 -12.52 5.79
N ALA A 191 -24.23 -13.25 4.96
CA ALA A 191 -23.68 -14.28 4.09
C ALA A 191 -22.63 -13.70 3.12
N PHE A 192 -21.66 -14.53 2.76
CA PHE A 192 -20.67 -14.21 1.74
C PHE A 192 -21.33 -14.13 0.37
N ARG A 193 -20.91 -13.14 -0.41
CA ARG A 193 -21.40 -12.92 -1.78
C ARG A 193 -21.07 -14.09 -2.70
N THR A 194 -22.02 -14.43 -3.56
CA THR A 194 -21.92 -15.53 -4.54
C THR A 194 -22.16 -15.06 -5.99
N ASP A 195 -22.34 -13.75 -6.19
CA ASP A 195 -22.71 -13.10 -7.46
C ASP A 195 -21.51 -12.50 -8.22
N LEU A 196 -20.34 -12.43 -7.59
CA LEU A 196 -19.11 -11.89 -8.19
C LEU A 196 -18.71 -12.63 -9.46
N GLY A 197 -18.59 -11.89 -10.57
CA GLY A 197 -18.20 -12.41 -11.88
C GLY A 197 -19.31 -13.17 -12.64
N VAL A 198 -20.52 -13.27 -12.08
CA VAL A 198 -21.70 -13.89 -12.72
C VAL A 198 -22.63 -12.81 -13.25
N ASP A 199 -23.07 -11.90 -12.36
CA ASP A 199 -24.06 -10.88 -12.70
C ASP A 199 -23.42 -9.65 -13.34
N ILE A 200 -22.20 -9.32 -12.89
CA ILE A 200 -21.40 -8.23 -13.44
C ILE A 200 -20.23 -8.83 -14.22
N LYS A 201 -20.31 -8.72 -15.55
CA LYS A 201 -19.19 -9.10 -16.42
C LYS A 201 -17.98 -8.23 -16.07
N ILE A 202 -16.88 -8.88 -15.73
CA ILE A 202 -15.62 -8.19 -15.45
C ILE A 202 -15.03 -7.75 -16.79
N THR A 203 -14.91 -6.44 -16.96
CA THR A 203 -14.36 -5.78 -18.14
C THR A 203 -13.19 -4.90 -17.72
N LYS A 204 -12.49 -4.33 -18.70
CA LYS A 204 -11.41 -3.36 -18.42
C LYS A 204 -11.91 -2.15 -17.61
N ASP A 205 -13.13 -1.70 -17.90
CA ASP A 205 -13.66 -0.45 -17.33
C ASP A 205 -14.05 -0.57 -15.86
N ASN A 206 -14.33 -1.79 -15.38
CA ASN A 206 -14.68 -2.06 -13.98
C ASN A 206 -13.61 -2.89 -13.24
N LEU A 207 -12.45 -3.12 -13.87
CA LEU A 207 -11.42 -4.03 -13.38
C LEU A 207 -10.94 -3.69 -11.97
N ASP A 208 -10.57 -2.43 -11.72
CA ASP A 208 -10.01 -2.02 -10.43
C ASP A 208 -11.06 -2.11 -9.30
N LEU A 209 -12.32 -1.79 -9.62
CA LEU A 209 -13.44 -1.95 -8.68
C LEU A 209 -13.67 -3.43 -8.34
N MET A 210 -13.70 -4.30 -9.36
CA MET A 210 -13.89 -5.73 -9.17
C MET A 210 -12.73 -6.37 -8.44
N GLU A 211 -11.49 -5.96 -8.72
CA GLU A 211 -10.29 -6.42 -8.03
C GLU A 211 -10.37 -6.07 -6.54
N SER A 212 -10.74 -4.82 -6.20
CA SER A 212 -10.97 -4.42 -4.81
C SER A 212 -12.05 -5.25 -4.11
N GLN A 213 -13.17 -5.52 -4.80
CA GLN A 213 -14.25 -6.36 -4.24
C GLN A 213 -13.82 -7.81 -4.03
N VAL A 214 -13.07 -8.39 -4.96
CA VAL A 214 -12.50 -9.75 -4.86
C VAL A 214 -11.52 -9.82 -3.68
N MET A 215 -10.65 -8.82 -3.51
CA MET A 215 -9.73 -8.76 -2.38
C MET A 215 -10.47 -8.62 -1.04
N ALA A 216 -11.50 -7.77 -0.99
CA ALA A 216 -12.32 -7.60 0.21
C ALA A 216 -13.07 -8.88 0.59
N LEU A 217 -13.69 -9.57 -0.39
CA LEU A 217 -14.35 -10.84 -0.15
C LEU A 217 -13.36 -11.90 0.33
N ASN A 218 -12.20 -12.01 -0.32
CA ASN A 218 -11.15 -12.93 0.09
C ASN A 218 -10.76 -12.67 1.56
N ALA A 219 -10.46 -11.42 1.92
CA ALA A 219 -10.10 -11.05 3.30
C ALA A 219 -11.20 -11.41 4.31
N GLN A 220 -12.47 -11.19 3.98
CA GLN A 220 -13.61 -11.59 4.84
C GLN A 220 -13.69 -13.11 5.02
N GLN A 221 -13.56 -13.89 3.94
CA GLN A 221 -13.60 -15.34 3.97
C GLN A 221 -12.44 -15.91 4.81
N TRP A 222 -11.22 -15.39 4.62
CA TRP A 222 -10.05 -15.79 5.39
C TRP A 222 -10.21 -15.51 6.88
N ARG A 223 -10.72 -14.33 7.23
CA ARG A 223 -10.97 -13.97 8.63
C ARG A 223 -11.96 -14.93 9.28
N PHE A 224 -13.08 -15.22 8.61
CA PHE A 224 -14.06 -16.16 9.15
C PHE A 224 -13.51 -17.59 9.27
N GLU A 225 -12.73 -18.06 8.30
CA GLU A 225 -12.10 -19.38 8.41
C GLU A 225 -11.14 -19.44 9.61
N ALA A 226 -10.29 -18.42 9.79
CA ALA A 226 -9.38 -18.34 10.92
C ALA A 226 -10.12 -18.26 12.27
N ASP A 227 -11.24 -17.53 12.32
CA ASP A 227 -12.07 -17.40 13.51
C ASP A 227 -12.92 -18.66 13.78
N SER A 228 -13.15 -19.51 12.77
CA SER A 228 -14.08 -20.64 12.87
C SER A 228 -13.69 -21.66 13.93
N GLU A 229 -12.40 -21.93 14.08
CA GLU A 229 -11.89 -22.86 15.10
C GLU A 229 -12.28 -22.38 16.51
N GLN A 230 -12.04 -21.10 16.80
CA GLN A 230 -12.38 -20.53 18.10
C GLN A 230 -13.90 -20.53 18.35
N ILE A 231 -14.70 -20.27 17.31
CA ILE A 231 -16.17 -20.35 17.39
C ILE A 231 -16.59 -21.77 17.81
N TYR A 232 -16.03 -22.82 17.18
CA TYR A 232 -16.33 -24.20 17.52
C TYR A 232 -15.88 -24.57 18.94
N ILE A 233 -14.72 -24.10 19.38
CA ILE A 233 -14.20 -24.31 20.74
C ILE A 233 -15.13 -23.68 21.78
N ASP A 234 -15.52 -22.42 21.59
CA ASP A 234 -16.44 -21.72 22.50
C ASP A 234 -17.79 -22.45 22.60
N MET A 235 -18.31 -22.91 21.46
CA MET A 235 -19.57 -23.68 21.41
C MET A 235 -19.44 -25.07 22.02
N LYS A 236 -18.30 -25.75 21.85
CA LYS A 236 -17.99 -27.04 22.49
C LYS A 236 -18.02 -26.87 24.01
N TYR A 237 -17.31 -25.89 24.54
CA TYR A 237 -17.27 -25.61 25.98
C TYR A 237 -18.63 -25.19 26.53
N ALA A 238 -19.34 -24.30 25.84
CA ALA A 238 -20.70 -23.90 26.21
C ALA A 238 -21.64 -25.11 26.27
N GLY A 239 -21.64 -25.96 25.24
CA GLY A 239 -22.46 -27.17 25.20
C GLY A 239 -22.11 -28.16 26.31
N ALA A 240 -20.82 -28.35 26.59
CA ALA A 240 -20.38 -29.23 27.65
C ALA A 240 -20.80 -28.74 29.06
N ILE A 241 -20.70 -27.43 29.33
CA ILE A 241 -21.17 -26.86 30.59
C ILE A 241 -22.67 -27.07 30.75
N ILE A 242 -23.45 -26.81 29.70
CA ILE A 242 -24.91 -27.02 29.71
C ILE A 242 -25.22 -28.48 30.01
N TRP A 243 -24.59 -29.41 29.28
CA TRP A 243 -24.81 -30.84 29.45
C TRP A 243 -24.45 -31.31 30.87
N MET A 244 -23.23 -31.03 31.34
CA MET A 244 -22.81 -31.42 32.70
C MET A 244 -23.74 -30.83 33.78
N ARG A 245 -24.17 -29.57 33.64
CA ARG A 245 -25.11 -28.97 34.60
C ARG A 245 -26.52 -29.54 34.53
N GLN A 246 -26.96 -30.01 33.36
CA GLN A 246 -28.23 -30.73 33.26
C GLN A 246 -28.12 -32.08 33.97
N THR A 247 -27.09 -32.87 33.66
CA THR A 247 -26.88 -34.17 34.30
C THR A 247 -26.73 -34.06 35.82
N LEU A 248 -25.98 -33.07 36.31
CA LEU A 248 -25.87 -32.81 37.76
C LEU A 248 -27.22 -32.46 38.41
N ARG A 249 -28.14 -31.83 37.69
CA ARG A 249 -29.49 -31.56 38.20
C ARG A 249 -30.33 -32.83 38.23
N ASP A 250 -30.26 -33.63 37.17
CA ASP A 250 -30.97 -34.91 37.10
C ASP A 250 -30.50 -35.86 38.21
N ILE A 251 -29.18 -35.92 38.46
CA ILE A 251 -28.57 -36.64 39.59
C ILE A 251 -29.15 -36.18 40.93
N ARG A 252 -29.30 -34.86 41.13
CA ARG A 252 -29.83 -34.29 42.38
C ARG A 252 -31.34 -34.46 42.55
N GLN A 253 -32.06 -34.80 41.49
CA GLN A 253 -33.50 -35.08 41.55
C GLN A 253 -33.80 -36.55 41.88
N ASP A 254 -32.87 -37.47 41.63
CA ASP A 254 -33.03 -38.89 42.02
C ASP A 254 -32.80 -39.09 43.52
N PRO A 255 -33.80 -39.53 44.29
CA PRO A 255 -33.68 -39.76 45.74
C PRO A 255 -32.55 -40.72 46.12
N LYS A 256 -32.24 -41.72 45.29
CA LYS A 256 -31.16 -42.69 45.56
C LYS A 256 -29.80 -42.03 45.51
N ASN A 257 -29.60 -41.15 44.54
CA ASN A 257 -28.36 -40.40 44.38
C ASN A 257 -28.21 -39.36 45.49
N VAL A 258 -29.30 -38.69 45.88
CA VAL A 258 -29.28 -37.74 47.01
C VAL A 258 -28.81 -38.43 48.30
N ALA A 259 -29.34 -39.62 48.63
CA ALA A 259 -28.90 -40.37 49.81
C ALA A 259 -27.41 -40.74 49.76
N ARG A 260 -26.90 -41.16 48.59
CA ARG A 260 -25.47 -41.46 48.39
C ARG A 260 -24.59 -40.22 48.53
N ILE A 261 -25.00 -39.10 47.94
CA ILE A 261 -24.31 -37.81 48.09
C ILE A 261 -24.30 -37.40 49.56
N GLU A 262 -25.39 -37.60 50.30
CA GLU A 262 -25.48 -37.22 51.71
C GLU A 262 -24.51 -38.00 52.60
N GLN A 263 -24.34 -39.29 52.33
CA GLN A 263 -23.45 -40.20 53.05
C GLN A 263 -21.96 -40.01 52.72
N SER A 264 -21.61 -39.42 51.57
CA SER A 264 -20.23 -39.26 51.11
C SER A 264 -19.75 -37.80 51.15
N SER A 265 -18.87 -37.47 52.11
CA SER A 265 -18.23 -36.14 52.18
C SER A 265 -17.35 -35.85 50.97
N SER A 266 -16.66 -36.85 50.42
CA SER A 266 -15.78 -36.72 49.26
C SER A 266 -16.56 -36.38 47.98
N LEU A 267 -17.77 -36.94 47.83
CA LEU A 267 -18.62 -36.71 46.66
C LEU A 267 -19.24 -35.31 46.72
N LYS A 268 -19.64 -34.83 47.90
CA LYS A 268 -20.04 -33.43 48.12
C LYS A 268 -18.90 -32.44 47.77
N GLN A 269 -17.68 -32.74 48.19
CA GLN A 269 -16.51 -31.91 47.87
C GLN A 269 -16.25 -31.86 46.36
N ARG A 270 -16.26 -33.01 45.67
CA ARG A 270 -16.08 -33.08 44.21
C ARG A 270 -17.19 -32.39 43.43
N LEU A 271 -18.45 -32.52 43.85
CA LEU A 271 -19.57 -31.77 43.26
C LEU A 271 -19.39 -30.26 43.38
N THR A 272 -18.88 -29.80 44.52
CA THR A 272 -18.60 -28.38 44.76
C THR A 272 -17.44 -27.90 43.89
N LEU A 273 -16.35 -28.68 43.83
CA LEU A 273 -15.19 -28.41 42.97
C LEU A 273 -15.60 -28.32 41.50
N LEU A 274 -16.38 -29.29 41.02
CA LEU A 274 -16.90 -29.31 39.65
C LEU A 274 -17.73 -28.05 39.36
N GLY A 275 -18.60 -27.64 40.28
CA GLY A 275 -19.35 -26.39 40.16
C GLY A 275 -18.45 -25.18 39.90
N GLN A 276 -17.36 -25.06 40.65
CA GLN A 276 -16.36 -23.99 40.48
C GLN A 276 -15.56 -24.13 39.17
N GLN A 277 -15.20 -25.35 38.77
CA GLN A 277 -14.48 -25.60 37.52
C GLN A 277 -15.32 -25.21 36.30
N LEU A 278 -16.61 -25.56 36.28
CA LEU A 278 -17.55 -25.22 35.20
C LEU A 278 -17.68 -23.70 34.98
N GLU A 279 -17.51 -22.89 36.01
CA GLU A 279 -17.53 -21.42 35.90
C GLU A 279 -16.25 -20.84 35.27
N ARG A 280 -15.18 -21.62 35.25
CA ARG A 280 -13.84 -21.24 34.80
C ARG A 280 -13.44 -21.86 33.46
N ILE A 281 -14.26 -22.75 32.88
CA ILE A 281 -13.96 -23.33 31.57
C ILE A 281 -13.86 -22.22 30.52
N ASN A 282 -12.66 -22.01 30.02
CA ASN A 282 -12.33 -21.10 28.94
C ASN A 282 -11.16 -21.60 28.06
N ASN A 283 -10.61 -22.78 28.36
CA ASN A 283 -9.49 -23.39 27.64
C ASN A 283 -9.52 -24.93 27.80
N GLU A 284 -8.69 -25.61 27.02
CA GLU A 284 -8.64 -27.08 26.92
C GLU A 284 -8.34 -27.74 28.28
N LYS A 285 -7.43 -27.15 29.06
CA LYS A 285 -7.05 -27.68 30.38
C LYS A 285 -8.21 -27.59 31.37
N ALA A 286 -8.82 -26.41 31.49
CA ALA A 286 -9.95 -26.20 32.40
C ALA A 286 -11.15 -27.07 32.00
N TYR A 287 -11.38 -27.26 30.69
CA TYR A 287 -12.36 -28.21 30.18
C TYR A 287 -12.02 -29.65 30.59
N GLY A 288 -10.78 -30.08 30.39
CA GLY A 288 -10.31 -31.43 30.73
C GLY A 288 -10.41 -31.73 32.23
N ASP A 289 -9.98 -30.80 33.08
CA ASP A 289 -10.05 -30.93 34.54
C ASP A 289 -11.52 -31.08 35.01
N ALA A 290 -12.43 -30.27 34.46
CA ALA A 290 -13.85 -30.34 34.77
C ALA A 290 -14.48 -31.65 34.26
N PHE A 291 -14.15 -32.06 33.04
CA PHE A 291 -14.68 -33.28 32.45
C PHE A 291 -14.20 -34.53 33.20
N SER A 292 -12.92 -34.57 33.60
CA SER A 292 -12.40 -35.66 34.42
C SER A 292 -13.13 -35.73 35.76
N THR A 293 -13.28 -34.59 36.44
CA THR A 293 -13.99 -34.52 37.72
C THR A 293 -15.45 -34.95 37.58
N PHE A 294 -16.11 -34.56 36.49
CA PHE A 294 -17.47 -34.99 36.17
C PHE A 294 -17.56 -36.51 35.98
N ARG A 295 -16.67 -37.08 35.17
CA ARG A 295 -16.64 -38.53 34.90
C ARG A 295 -16.40 -39.33 36.19
N ASP A 296 -15.46 -38.89 37.03
CA ASP A 296 -15.19 -39.58 38.29
C ASP A 296 -16.41 -39.56 39.25
N ILE A 297 -17.23 -38.52 39.20
CA ILE A 297 -18.50 -38.44 39.95
C ILE A 297 -19.55 -39.37 39.34
N ASP A 298 -19.67 -39.38 38.01
CA ASP A 298 -20.63 -40.20 37.26
C ASP A 298 -20.35 -41.70 37.46
N ASP A 299 -19.08 -42.10 37.36
CA ASP A 299 -18.60 -43.47 37.58
C ASP A 299 -18.92 -43.96 39.00
N GLU A 300 -18.77 -43.10 40.02
CA GLU A 300 -19.07 -43.48 41.41
C GLU A 300 -20.58 -43.55 41.71
N LEU A 301 -21.38 -42.71 41.06
CA LEU A 301 -22.83 -42.70 41.25
C LEU A 301 -23.53 -43.82 40.48
N PHE A 302 -23.09 -44.12 39.27
CA PHE A 302 -23.77 -45.04 38.37
C PHE A 302 -23.02 -46.34 38.11
N GLY A 303 -21.73 -46.45 38.48
CA GLY A 303 -20.92 -47.63 38.21
C GLY A 303 -20.77 -47.94 36.71
N LEU A 304 -21.03 -46.95 35.86
CA LEU A 304 -21.02 -47.11 34.41
C LEU A 304 -19.59 -46.93 33.90
N SER A 305 -18.78 -47.99 34.00
CA SER A 305 -17.65 -48.15 33.09
C SER A 305 -18.22 -48.28 31.67
N LEU A 306 -18.05 -47.24 30.84
CA LEU A 306 -18.08 -47.39 29.39
C LEU A 306 -16.81 -48.10 28.91
#